data_AF-A0A431NR19-F1
#
_entry.id   AF-A0A431NR19-F1
#
_cell.length_a   1.000
_cell.length_b   1.000
_cell.length_c   1.000
_cell.angle_alpha   90.00
_cell.angle_beta   90.00
_cell.angle_gamma   90.00
#
_symmetry.space_group_name_H-M   'P 1'
#
loop_
_entity.id
_entity.type
_entity.pdbx_description
1 polymer ?
#
loop_
_entity_poly.entity_id
_entity_poly.type
_entity_poly.pdbx_seq_one_letter_code
_entity_poly.pdbx_strand_id
1 'polypeptide(L)'
;MTDKDPTAEITAFFTAIEPMLGGYGHQNFAYFAVKEGEGFVLAQGRLALAVTESTASFGVFANNTVRVGNCRLSDLKLDAKGLVESLRSGSLQTPHGRILVSPNLSATYIPFHNESFQAQHRVDVLALAGPERKRPLELTKINWELRGADTPYDGLGDILGEFGLGNLSEKETSIEIVAFNVAAVDGQSQVIGSKAQVAMLLAYGLPTEKAKLGYRVLSQGKVEKRASLTGSSLNWGERDGLRVGATELEVPEGAVLQCIASFDGRTQQHWWLHDPRNAPNPRRSIYQVFDNNLEILSSFFSTPHPKSGADDLESGVAWLMWMLGFSVAHLGNTPRTREAPDGIGVTPSGDVIVVECTIGLLKSENKLPKLVARAETVRNRLKTSGNGHLRVLPVIVSSLSRGELKADLEQAEKLGVGVLGREDLADAINRTLAFPNAQAIFDDGYKNVITAQAKHTGA
;
A
#
# COMPACT_ATOMS: atom_id res chain seq x y z
N MET A 1 -10.89 -15.65 -18.33
CA MET A 1 -10.65 -15.98 -16.91
C MET A 1 -11.32 -17.30 -16.64
N THR A 2 -10.56 -18.32 -16.25
CA THR A 2 -11.13 -19.59 -15.78
C THR A 2 -11.95 -19.30 -14.53
N ASP A 3 -13.25 -19.60 -14.56
CA ASP A 3 -14.12 -19.56 -13.38
C ASP A 3 -13.54 -20.52 -12.34
N LYS A 4 -12.81 -19.97 -11.37
CA LYS A 4 -12.34 -20.74 -10.23
C LYS A 4 -13.55 -21.04 -9.35
N ASP A 5 -13.65 -22.27 -8.84
CA ASP A 5 -14.70 -22.63 -7.90
C ASP A 5 -14.65 -21.68 -6.69
N PRO A 6 -15.72 -20.87 -6.45
CA PRO A 6 -15.75 -19.94 -5.33
C PRO A 6 -15.52 -20.63 -3.98
N THR A 7 -15.91 -21.90 -3.86
CA THR A 7 -15.77 -22.69 -2.63
C THR A 7 -14.30 -22.98 -2.31
N ALA A 8 -13.47 -23.24 -3.34
CA ALA A 8 -12.05 -23.49 -3.18
C ALA A 8 -11.31 -22.23 -2.69
N GLU A 9 -11.62 -21.07 -3.26
CA GLU A 9 -11.01 -19.78 -2.88
C GLU A 9 -11.39 -19.35 -1.45
N ILE A 10 -12.66 -19.52 -1.07
CA ILE A 10 -13.14 -19.29 0.30
C ILE A 10 -12.41 -20.21 1.29
N THR A 11 -12.29 -21.50 0.95
CA THR A 11 -11.58 -22.48 1.78
C THR A 11 -10.12 -22.10 1.95
N ALA A 12 -9.45 -21.75 0.84
CA ALA A 12 -8.04 -21.34 0.86
C ALA A 12 -7.80 -20.10 1.75
N PHE A 13 -8.70 -19.11 1.71
CA PHE A 13 -8.64 -17.96 2.60
C PHE A 13 -8.77 -18.35 4.08
N PHE A 14 -9.81 -19.12 4.45
CA PHE A 14 -10.03 -19.49 5.84
C PHE A 14 -8.93 -20.41 6.40
N THR A 15 -8.43 -21.35 5.60
CA THR A 15 -7.23 -22.15 5.95
C THR A 15 -6.00 -21.27 6.14
N ALA A 16 -5.86 -20.20 5.34
CA ALA A 16 -4.74 -19.29 5.47
C ALA A 16 -4.76 -18.49 6.77
N ILE A 17 -5.93 -18.06 7.22
CA ILE A 17 -6.07 -17.22 8.40
C ILE A 17 -6.32 -18.00 9.70
N GLU A 18 -6.59 -19.31 9.60
CA GLU A 18 -6.89 -20.19 10.74
C GLU A 18 -5.94 -20.02 11.94
N PRO A 19 -4.59 -20.00 11.76
CA PRO A 19 -3.67 -19.82 12.89
C PRO A 19 -3.84 -18.49 13.64
N MET A 20 -4.40 -17.49 12.97
CA MET A 20 -4.49 -16.11 13.42
C MET A 20 -5.86 -15.76 14.00
N LEU A 21 -6.87 -16.63 13.83
CA LEU A 21 -8.26 -16.37 14.23
C LEU A 21 -8.41 -15.92 15.69
N GLY A 22 -7.63 -16.52 16.61
CA GLY A 22 -7.65 -16.15 18.02
C GLY A 22 -7.16 -14.74 18.32
N GLY A 23 -6.47 -14.08 17.38
CA GLY A 23 -5.99 -12.70 17.49
C GLY A 23 -6.96 -11.64 16.96
N TYR A 24 -8.01 -12.03 16.23
CA TYR A 24 -9.01 -11.10 15.69
C TYR A 24 -10.08 -10.79 16.73
N GLY A 25 -9.69 -10.05 17.76
CA GLY A 25 -10.59 -9.61 18.84
C GLY A 25 -11.69 -8.64 18.38
N HIS A 26 -11.51 -7.97 17.23
CA HIS A 26 -12.46 -7.00 16.70
C HIS A 26 -12.85 -7.36 15.27
N GLN A 27 -14.11 -7.78 15.10
CA GLN A 27 -14.66 -8.23 13.82
C GLN A 27 -15.88 -7.39 13.46
N ASN A 28 -15.70 -6.45 12.55
CA ASN A 28 -16.72 -5.45 12.21
C ASN A 28 -17.09 -5.56 10.73
N PHE A 29 -18.38 -5.62 10.46
CA PHE A 29 -18.93 -5.62 9.12
C PHE A 29 -19.60 -4.29 8.83
N ALA A 30 -18.97 -3.51 7.94
CA ALA A 30 -19.52 -2.31 7.36
C ALA A 30 -20.21 -2.64 6.03
N TYR A 31 -21.30 -1.94 5.71
CA TYR A 31 -22.04 -2.14 4.48
C TYR A 31 -22.68 -0.86 3.96
N PHE A 32 -22.85 -0.80 2.64
CA PHE A 32 -23.63 0.18 1.92
C PHE A 32 -24.67 -0.57 1.08
N ALA A 33 -25.95 -0.25 1.28
CA ALA A 33 -27.06 -0.85 0.56
C ALA A 33 -27.97 0.23 -0.03
N VAL A 34 -28.53 -0.04 -1.21
CA VAL A 34 -29.38 0.88 -1.96
C VAL A 34 -30.78 0.27 -2.07
N LYS A 35 -31.80 1.12 -1.99
CA LYS A 35 -33.19 0.70 -2.12
C LYS A 35 -33.49 0.30 -3.56
N GLU A 36 -33.91 -0.94 -3.75
CA GLU A 36 -34.41 -1.47 -5.02
C GLU A 36 -35.77 -2.15 -4.78
N GLY A 37 -36.84 -1.56 -5.34
CA GLY A 37 -38.20 -1.99 -5.04
C GLY A 37 -38.53 -1.82 -3.55
N GLU A 38 -39.01 -2.89 -2.92
CA GLU A 38 -39.39 -2.92 -1.49
C GLU A 38 -38.22 -3.22 -0.54
N GLY A 39 -37.03 -3.55 -1.07
CA GLY A 39 -35.88 -4.01 -0.28
C GLY A 39 -34.65 -3.12 -0.42
N PHE A 40 -33.71 -3.29 0.51
CA PHE A 40 -32.36 -2.75 0.37
C PHE A 40 -31.44 -3.85 -0.16
N VAL A 41 -30.76 -3.57 -1.27
CA VAL A 41 -29.80 -4.48 -1.92
C VAL A 41 -28.40 -4.02 -1.60
N LEU A 42 -27.55 -4.95 -1.15
CA LEU A 42 -26.16 -4.71 -0.84
C LEU A 42 -25.42 -4.22 -2.09
N ALA A 43 -24.69 -3.12 -1.95
CA ALA A 43 -23.81 -2.61 -2.99
C ALA A 43 -22.34 -2.71 -2.63
N GLN A 44 -22.01 -2.48 -1.37
CA GLN A 44 -20.66 -2.70 -0.87
C GLN A 44 -20.69 -3.31 0.53
N GLY A 45 -19.75 -4.19 0.83
CA GLY A 45 -19.52 -4.72 2.17
C GLY A 45 -18.04 -4.81 2.49
N ARG A 46 -17.69 -4.65 3.77
CA ARG A 46 -16.32 -4.86 4.24
C ARG A 46 -16.34 -5.48 5.63
N LEU A 47 -15.81 -6.69 5.76
CA LEU A 47 -15.51 -7.30 7.04
C LEU A 47 -14.03 -7.07 7.37
N ALA A 48 -13.77 -6.32 8.43
CA ALA A 48 -12.43 -6.18 9.00
C ALA A 48 -12.24 -7.20 10.12
N LEU A 49 -11.26 -8.11 9.97
CA LEU A 49 -10.76 -8.98 11.03
C LEU A 49 -9.52 -8.31 11.62
N ALA A 50 -9.71 -7.59 12.72
CA ALA A 50 -8.72 -6.69 13.28
C ALA A 50 -8.31 -7.08 14.71
N VAL A 51 -7.10 -6.68 15.07
CA VAL A 51 -6.53 -6.87 16.41
C VAL A 51 -6.94 -5.75 17.37
N THR A 52 -7.14 -4.54 16.85
CA THR A 52 -7.55 -3.36 17.60
C THR A 52 -8.93 -2.89 17.17
N GLU A 53 -9.58 -2.10 18.03
CA GLU A 53 -10.88 -1.53 17.72
C GLU A 53 -10.83 -0.57 16.52
N SER A 54 -11.92 -0.51 15.76
CA SER A 54 -12.05 0.40 14.63
C SER A 54 -12.36 1.82 15.11
N THR A 55 -11.79 2.81 14.44
CA THR A 55 -12.14 4.22 14.63
C THR A 55 -13.38 4.63 13.82
N ALA A 56 -13.89 3.75 12.95
CA ALA A 56 -15.08 4.03 12.15
C ALA A 56 -16.34 4.10 13.03
N SER A 57 -17.31 4.92 12.61
CA SER A 57 -18.60 5.03 13.30
C SER A 57 -19.31 3.68 13.33
N PHE A 58 -19.89 3.35 14.49
CA PHE A 58 -20.77 2.20 14.67
C PHE A 58 -22.23 2.65 14.65
N GLY A 59 -23.11 1.83 14.07
CA GLY A 59 -24.53 2.11 13.99
C GLY A 59 -25.04 2.10 12.55
N VAL A 60 -26.07 2.90 12.28
CA VAL A 60 -26.71 2.97 10.96
C VAL A 60 -27.07 4.39 10.60
N PHE A 61 -26.80 4.74 9.35
CA PHE A 61 -27.48 5.79 8.64
C PHE A 61 -28.51 5.15 7.70
N ALA A 62 -29.73 5.65 7.71
CA ALA A 62 -30.77 5.17 6.80
C ALA A 62 -31.65 6.33 6.36
N ASN A 63 -31.92 6.41 5.07
CA ASN A 63 -32.96 7.25 4.50
C ASN A 63 -33.82 6.43 3.53
N ASN A 64 -34.65 7.11 2.73
CA ASN A 64 -35.54 6.44 1.78
C ASN A 64 -34.83 5.76 0.60
N THR A 65 -33.53 5.95 0.41
CA THR A 65 -32.79 5.49 -0.76
C THR A 65 -31.58 4.63 -0.40
N VAL A 66 -30.90 4.90 0.70
CA VAL A 66 -29.70 4.18 1.11
C VAL A 66 -29.74 3.80 2.58
N ARG A 67 -29.00 2.73 2.88
CA ARG A 67 -28.67 2.30 4.23
C ARG A 67 -27.18 2.04 4.32
N VAL A 68 -26.52 2.71 5.24
CA VAL A 68 -25.10 2.52 5.55
C VAL A 68 -25.02 2.08 6.99
N GLY A 69 -24.30 1.00 7.27
CA GLY A 69 -24.19 0.53 8.64
C GLY A 69 -22.87 -0.13 8.91
N ASN A 70 -22.50 -0.15 10.18
CA ASN A 70 -21.32 -0.83 10.69
C ASN A 70 -21.68 -1.50 12.02
N CYS A 71 -21.48 -2.81 12.08
CA CYS A 71 -21.90 -3.63 13.21
C CYS A 71 -20.85 -4.70 13.52
N ARG A 72 -20.81 -5.15 14.78
CA ARG A 72 -19.93 -6.25 15.17
C ARG A 72 -20.53 -7.57 14.72
N LEU A 73 -19.70 -8.53 14.32
CA LEU A 73 -20.20 -9.87 13.99
C LEU A 73 -20.90 -10.55 15.17
N SER A 74 -20.50 -10.24 16.40
CA SER A 74 -21.19 -10.66 17.62
C SER A 74 -22.66 -10.22 17.66
N ASP A 75 -22.97 -9.03 17.15
CA ASP A 75 -24.32 -8.48 17.13
C ASP A 75 -25.19 -9.21 16.09
N LEU A 76 -24.54 -9.73 15.04
CA LEU A 76 -25.17 -10.59 14.02
C LEU A 76 -25.30 -12.04 14.49
N LYS A 77 -24.65 -12.42 15.59
CA LYS A 77 -24.49 -13.81 16.04
C LYS A 77 -23.85 -14.71 14.97
N LEU A 78 -22.90 -14.14 14.23
CA LEU A 78 -22.13 -14.83 13.19
C LEU A 78 -20.64 -14.78 13.54
N ASP A 79 -19.89 -15.73 13.02
CA ASP A 79 -18.45 -15.58 12.84
C ASP A 79 -18.16 -15.17 11.38
N ALA A 80 -16.88 -14.97 11.05
CA ALA A 80 -16.48 -14.57 9.70
C ALA A 80 -16.96 -15.56 8.61
N LYS A 81 -16.96 -16.86 8.91
CA LYS A 81 -17.38 -17.90 7.95
C LYS A 81 -18.91 -17.88 7.79
N GLY A 82 -19.65 -17.78 8.89
CA GLY A 82 -21.10 -17.65 8.91
C GLY A 82 -21.58 -16.38 8.21
N LEU A 83 -20.83 -15.28 8.27
CA LEU A 83 -21.11 -14.10 7.44
C LEU A 83 -21.00 -14.43 5.96
N VAL A 84 -19.88 -15.03 5.52
CA VAL A 84 -19.68 -15.41 4.11
C VAL A 84 -20.79 -16.35 3.62
N GLU A 85 -21.17 -17.33 4.42
CA GLU A 85 -22.27 -18.25 4.13
C GLU A 85 -23.62 -17.50 4.02
N SER A 86 -23.90 -16.58 4.94
CA SER A 86 -25.11 -15.75 4.91
C SER A 86 -25.17 -14.88 3.66
N LEU A 87 -24.07 -14.21 3.30
CA LEU A 87 -23.98 -13.39 2.09
C LEU A 87 -24.25 -14.22 0.83
N ARG A 88 -23.68 -15.44 0.75
CA ARG A 88 -23.90 -16.35 -0.37
C ARG A 88 -25.32 -16.92 -0.43
N SER A 89 -26.02 -16.99 0.70
CA SER A 89 -27.44 -17.40 0.75
C SER A 89 -28.39 -16.37 0.14
N GLY A 90 -27.91 -15.16 -0.17
CA GLY A 90 -28.68 -14.11 -0.86
C GLY A 90 -29.35 -13.11 0.07
N SER A 91 -29.16 -13.21 1.39
CA SER A 91 -29.58 -12.14 2.30
C SER A 91 -28.82 -12.15 3.62
N LEU A 92 -28.70 -10.98 4.23
CA LEU A 92 -28.10 -10.79 5.55
C LEU A 92 -29.10 -10.11 6.48
N GLN A 93 -29.31 -10.69 7.66
CA GLN A 93 -30.08 -10.03 8.72
C GLN A 93 -29.12 -9.16 9.54
N THR A 94 -29.38 -7.85 9.58
CA THR A 94 -28.63 -6.91 10.43
C THR A 94 -29.51 -6.42 11.59
N PRO A 95 -28.93 -5.78 12.63
CA PRO A 95 -29.71 -5.13 13.69
C PRO A 95 -30.65 -4.04 13.15
N HIS A 96 -30.39 -3.55 11.93
CA HIS A 96 -31.10 -2.45 11.28
C HIS A 96 -32.01 -2.93 10.14
N GLY A 97 -32.26 -4.24 10.08
CA GLY A 97 -33.16 -4.87 9.11
C GLY A 97 -32.45 -5.77 8.11
N ARG A 98 -33.27 -6.44 7.29
CA ARG A 98 -32.79 -7.37 6.26
C ARG A 98 -32.19 -6.62 5.07
N ILE A 99 -31.08 -7.14 4.56
CA ILE A 99 -30.42 -6.69 3.34
C ILE A 99 -30.41 -7.86 2.36
N LEU A 100 -30.75 -7.59 1.11
CA LEU A 100 -30.70 -8.55 0.01
C LEU A 100 -29.30 -8.53 -0.61
N VAL A 101 -28.79 -9.70 -0.96
CA VAL A 101 -27.47 -9.84 -1.58
C VAL A 101 -27.66 -10.49 -2.94
N SER A 102 -26.94 -10.00 -3.95
CA SER A 102 -26.99 -10.56 -5.29
C SER A 102 -26.65 -12.06 -5.26
N PRO A 103 -27.44 -12.91 -5.94
CA PRO A 103 -27.08 -14.32 -6.07
C PRO A 103 -25.80 -14.46 -6.90
N ASN A 104 -25.12 -15.61 -6.77
CA ASN A 104 -23.94 -15.98 -7.55
C ASN A 104 -22.72 -15.05 -7.33
N LEU A 105 -22.38 -14.77 -6.07
CA LEU A 105 -21.10 -14.13 -5.76
C LEU A 105 -19.94 -15.01 -6.22
N SER A 106 -19.09 -14.47 -7.09
CA SER A 106 -17.76 -15.01 -7.35
C SER A 106 -16.87 -14.80 -6.11
N ALA A 107 -15.83 -15.61 -5.95
CA ALA A 107 -14.87 -15.45 -4.85
C ALA A 107 -13.44 -15.49 -5.40
N THR A 108 -12.58 -14.64 -4.85
CA THR A 108 -11.15 -14.61 -5.16
C THR A 108 -10.37 -14.37 -3.87
N TYR A 109 -9.45 -15.26 -3.55
CA TYR A 109 -8.52 -15.10 -2.46
C TYR A 109 -7.23 -14.43 -2.95
N ILE A 110 -6.88 -13.33 -2.30
CA ILE A 110 -5.74 -12.47 -2.58
C ILE A 110 -4.79 -12.53 -1.36
N PRO A 111 -3.78 -13.42 -1.35
CA PRO A 111 -2.87 -13.60 -0.22
C PRO A 111 -1.86 -12.45 0.01
N PHE A 112 -1.72 -11.57 -0.99
CA PHE A 112 -0.85 -10.41 -0.97
C PHE A 112 -1.62 -9.22 -1.54
N HIS A 113 -2.45 -8.60 -0.71
CA HIS A 113 -3.19 -7.42 -1.15
C HIS A 113 -2.23 -6.25 -1.43
N ASN A 114 -2.32 -5.68 -2.64
CA ASN A 114 -1.35 -4.70 -3.13
C ASN A 114 -1.24 -3.46 -2.24
N GLU A 115 -2.35 -2.98 -1.68
CA GLU A 115 -2.37 -1.81 -0.79
C GLU A 115 -1.59 -2.04 0.51
N SER A 116 -1.41 -3.30 0.93
CA SER A 116 -0.71 -3.63 2.18
C SER A 116 0.72 -4.09 1.96
N PHE A 117 1.00 -4.76 0.82
CA PHE A 117 2.35 -5.21 0.46
C PHE A 117 3.34 -4.03 0.35
N GLN A 118 2.86 -2.88 -0.14
CA GLN A 118 3.62 -1.63 -0.22
C GLN A 118 3.77 -0.92 1.14
N ALA A 119 2.88 -1.19 2.10
CA ALA A 119 3.01 -0.70 3.48
C ALA A 119 3.93 -1.59 4.34
N GLN A 120 4.66 -2.54 3.73
CA GLN A 120 5.48 -3.54 4.41
C GLN A 120 4.69 -4.52 5.29
N HIS A 121 3.37 -4.65 5.03
CA HIS A 121 2.45 -5.56 5.71
C HIS A 121 1.94 -6.65 4.74
N ARG A 122 1.59 -7.82 5.29
CA ARG A 122 0.93 -8.88 4.54
C ARG A 122 -0.52 -8.98 5.00
N VAL A 123 -1.44 -8.58 4.13
CA VAL A 123 -2.88 -8.70 4.38
C VAL A 123 -3.47 -9.72 3.41
N ASP A 124 -4.17 -10.70 3.98
CA ASP A 124 -4.93 -11.71 3.25
C ASP A 124 -6.35 -11.15 3.03
N VAL A 125 -6.82 -11.13 1.78
CA VAL A 125 -8.17 -10.63 1.42
C VAL A 125 -8.95 -11.69 0.68
N LEU A 126 -10.20 -11.91 1.09
CA LEU A 126 -11.19 -12.63 0.30
C LEU A 126 -12.15 -11.60 -0.32
N ALA A 127 -12.07 -11.46 -1.64
CA ALA A 127 -12.97 -10.61 -2.42
C ALA A 127 -14.15 -11.46 -2.91
N LEU A 128 -15.37 -11.01 -2.63
CA LEU A 128 -16.60 -11.55 -3.20
C LEU A 128 -17.21 -10.50 -4.12
N ALA A 129 -17.40 -10.84 -5.40
CA ALA A 129 -17.97 -9.93 -6.39
C ALA A 129 -19.25 -10.51 -6.98
N GLY A 130 -20.32 -9.72 -6.96
CA GLY A 130 -21.57 -10.04 -7.65
C GLY A 130 -21.49 -9.79 -9.15
N PRO A 131 -22.53 -10.17 -9.91
CA PRO A 131 -22.61 -9.85 -11.33
C PRO A 131 -22.68 -8.34 -11.56
N GLU A 132 -22.31 -7.91 -12.77
CA GLU A 132 -22.49 -6.53 -13.22
C GLU A 132 -23.96 -6.11 -13.07
N ARG A 133 -24.18 -4.93 -12.50
CA ARG A 133 -25.48 -4.34 -12.27
C ARG A 133 -26.12 -4.03 -13.61
N LYS A 134 -27.36 -4.50 -13.78
CA LYS A 134 -28.19 -4.14 -14.96
C LYS A 134 -28.48 -2.64 -15.04
N ARG A 135 -28.46 -1.96 -13.89
CA ARG A 135 -28.69 -0.51 -13.77
C ARG A 135 -27.59 0.09 -12.88
N PRO A 136 -26.83 1.08 -13.38
CA PRO A 136 -25.88 1.82 -12.56
C PRO A 136 -26.57 2.49 -11.36
N LEU A 137 -25.80 2.74 -10.31
CA LEU A 137 -26.27 3.52 -9.17
C LEU A 137 -26.48 4.98 -9.57
N GLU A 138 -27.60 5.58 -9.16
CA GLU A 138 -27.88 7.01 -9.40
C GLU A 138 -27.09 7.88 -8.41
N LEU A 139 -25.75 7.90 -8.54
CA LEU A 139 -24.85 8.55 -7.56
C LEU A 139 -25.19 10.02 -7.31
N THR A 140 -25.53 10.76 -8.37
CA THR A 140 -25.92 12.18 -8.25
C THR A 140 -27.13 12.34 -7.34
N LYS A 141 -28.15 11.51 -7.51
CA LYS A 141 -29.36 11.54 -6.70
C LYS A 141 -29.04 11.16 -5.25
N ILE A 142 -28.27 10.08 -5.05
CA ILE A 142 -27.85 9.63 -3.72
C ILE A 142 -27.09 10.75 -2.99
N ASN A 143 -26.14 11.42 -3.65
CA ASN A 143 -25.40 12.53 -3.06
C ASN A 143 -26.30 13.69 -2.63
N TRP A 144 -27.30 14.06 -3.44
CA TRP A 144 -28.26 15.11 -3.07
C TRP A 144 -29.14 14.71 -1.89
N GLU A 145 -29.55 13.45 -1.80
CA GLU A 145 -30.33 12.94 -0.67
C GLU A 145 -29.51 12.83 0.62
N LEU A 146 -28.21 12.54 0.53
CA LEU A 146 -27.29 12.55 1.67
C LEU A 146 -27.13 13.97 2.25
N ARG A 147 -27.02 14.98 1.39
CA ARG A 147 -26.94 16.39 1.81
C ARG A 147 -28.22 16.92 2.43
N GLY A 148 -29.37 16.39 2.02
CA GLY A 148 -30.70 16.78 2.50
C GLY A 148 -31.23 15.95 3.67
N ALA A 149 -30.46 15.01 4.20
CA ALA A 149 -30.86 14.18 5.34
C ALA A 149 -30.78 14.95 6.67
N ASP A 150 -31.47 14.46 7.70
CA ASP A 150 -31.47 15.06 9.05
C ASP A 150 -30.05 15.18 9.63
N THR A 151 -29.22 14.15 9.40
CA THR A 151 -27.77 14.20 9.57
C THR A 151 -27.14 14.33 8.18
N PRO A 152 -26.71 15.54 7.78
CA PRO A 152 -26.22 15.77 6.43
C PRO A 152 -24.79 15.24 6.24
N TYR A 153 -24.52 14.71 5.04
CA TYR A 153 -23.19 14.33 4.56
C TYR A 153 -22.90 15.03 3.23
N ASP A 154 -21.64 15.40 2.96
CA ASP A 154 -21.27 16.08 1.70
C ASP A 154 -21.31 15.16 0.46
N GLY A 155 -21.47 13.85 0.67
CA GLY A 155 -21.75 12.87 -0.37
C GLY A 155 -21.33 11.47 0.03
N LEU A 156 -21.27 10.58 -0.97
CA LEU A 156 -20.91 9.17 -0.74
C LEU A 156 -19.50 8.99 -0.16
N GLY A 157 -18.51 9.76 -0.62
CA GLY A 157 -17.15 9.64 -0.08
C GLY A 157 -17.07 9.94 1.41
N ASP A 158 -17.82 10.95 1.87
CA ASP A 158 -17.89 11.38 3.27
C ASP A 158 -18.51 10.28 4.15
N ILE A 159 -19.72 9.82 3.82
CA ILE A 159 -20.40 8.79 4.60
C ILE A 159 -19.72 7.41 4.52
N LEU A 160 -19.17 7.02 3.37
CA LEU A 160 -18.45 5.75 3.24
C LEU A 160 -17.17 5.80 4.07
N GLY A 161 -16.44 6.93 4.04
CA GLY A 161 -15.25 7.15 4.86
C GLY A 161 -15.56 7.08 6.35
N GLU A 162 -16.63 7.73 6.82
CA GLU A 162 -17.04 7.69 8.23
C GLU A 162 -17.33 6.25 8.71
N PHE A 163 -17.97 5.44 7.88
CA PHE A 163 -18.29 4.04 8.20
C PHE A 163 -17.16 3.05 7.88
N GLY A 164 -15.97 3.52 7.48
CA GLY A 164 -14.80 2.68 7.20
C GLY A 164 -14.91 1.86 5.90
N LEU A 165 -15.81 2.26 5.00
CA LEU A 165 -15.94 1.71 3.66
C LEU A 165 -14.97 2.43 2.71
N GLY A 166 -14.35 1.67 1.81
CA GLY A 166 -13.47 2.22 0.78
C GLY A 166 -14.25 2.80 -0.40
N ASN A 167 -13.57 2.94 -1.53
CA ASN A 167 -14.21 3.40 -2.76
C ASN A 167 -15.32 2.44 -3.22
N LEU A 168 -16.47 3.01 -3.58
CA LEU A 168 -17.62 2.24 -4.06
C LEU A 168 -17.42 1.78 -5.50
N SER A 169 -17.67 0.50 -5.77
CA SER A 169 -17.85 0.02 -7.15
C SER A 169 -19.25 0.38 -7.66
N GLU A 170 -19.31 1.15 -8.74
CA GLU A 170 -20.58 1.50 -9.39
C GLU A 170 -21.17 0.36 -10.21
N LYS A 171 -20.32 -0.58 -10.63
CA LYS A 171 -20.66 -1.60 -11.63
C LYS A 171 -21.18 -2.88 -11.03
N GLU A 172 -20.75 -3.26 -9.83
CA GLU A 172 -21.08 -4.56 -9.25
C GLU A 172 -21.18 -4.47 -7.73
N THR A 173 -21.78 -5.49 -7.12
CA THR A 173 -21.71 -5.67 -5.67
C THR A 173 -20.31 -6.13 -5.30
N SER A 174 -19.65 -5.40 -4.40
CA SER A 174 -18.28 -5.72 -3.96
C SER A 174 -18.23 -5.94 -2.46
N ILE A 175 -17.67 -7.07 -2.03
CA ILE A 175 -17.53 -7.39 -0.62
C ILE A 175 -16.11 -7.85 -0.36
N GLU A 176 -15.46 -7.26 0.64
CA GLU A 176 -14.10 -7.65 1.03
C GLU A 176 -14.09 -8.16 2.47
N ILE A 177 -13.46 -9.32 2.68
CA ILE A 177 -13.11 -9.81 4.00
C ILE A 177 -11.60 -9.65 4.13
N VAL A 178 -11.19 -8.78 5.04
CA VAL A 178 -9.81 -8.33 5.19
C VAL A 178 -9.25 -8.86 6.51
N ALA A 179 -8.25 -9.73 6.43
CA ALA A 179 -7.54 -10.26 7.58
C ALA A 179 -6.24 -9.47 7.83
N PHE A 180 -6.28 -8.60 8.84
CA PHE A 180 -5.13 -7.76 9.17
C PHE A 180 -4.02 -8.54 9.88
N ASN A 181 -2.82 -7.96 9.92
CA ASN A 181 -1.70 -8.57 10.63
C ASN A 181 -2.02 -8.80 12.11
N VAL A 182 -1.60 -9.95 12.63
CA VAL A 182 -1.66 -10.24 14.07
C VAL A 182 -0.34 -10.05 14.79
N ALA A 183 0.75 -9.82 14.06
CA ALA A 183 2.04 -9.45 14.63
C ALA A 183 2.72 -8.36 13.79
N ALA A 184 3.48 -7.51 14.47
CA ALA A 184 4.20 -6.37 13.88
C ALA A 184 5.50 -6.10 14.65
N VAL A 185 6.44 -5.40 14.02
CA VAL A 185 7.53 -4.74 14.74
C VAL A 185 6.95 -3.49 15.38
N ASP A 186 7.23 -3.29 16.67
CA ASP A 186 6.77 -2.11 17.39
C ASP A 186 7.43 -0.86 16.82
N GLY A 187 6.63 0.14 16.42
CA GLY A 187 7.12 1.41 15.90
C GLY A 187 7.94 2.23 16.90
N GLN A 188 7.88 1.91 18.20
CA GLN A 188 8.74 2.49 19.23
C GLN A 188 10.15 1.86 19.28
N SER A 189 10.40 0.81 18.51
CA SER A 189 11.73 0.21 18.40
C SER A 189 12.71 1.20 17.76
N GLN A 190 13.95 1.21 18.23
CA GLN A 190 14.96 2.15 17.77
C GLN A 190 16.38 1.64 17.98
N VAL A 191 17.33 2.22 17.25
CA VAL A 191 18.76 2.04 17.51
C VAL A 191 19.27 3.28 18.27
N ILE A 192 20.08 3.08 19.30
CA ILE A 192 20.69 4.15 20.07
C ILE A 192 22.17 3.79 20.25
N GLY A 193 23.05 4.47 19.51
CA GLY A 193 24.49 4.15 19.53
C GLY A 193 24.76 2.72 19.05
N SER A 194 25.28 1.86 19.93
CA SER A 194 25.60 0.45 19.65
C SER A 194 24.53 -0.55 20.08
N LYS A 195 23.34 -0.09 20.47
CA LYS A 195 22.26 -0.94 20.97
C LYS A 195 20.98 -0.73 20.16
N ALA A 196 20.34 -1.82 19.78
CA ALA A 196 19.00 -1.80 19.19
C ALA A 196 17.99 -2.30 20.21
N GLN A 197 17.07 -1.43 20.60
CA GLN A 197 15.90 -1.78 21.39
C GLN A 197 14.82 -2.20 20.42
N VAL A 198 14.53 -3.49 20.37
CA VAL A 198 13.57 -4.05 19.41
C VAL A 198 12.43 -4.70 20.15
N ALA A 199 11.22 -4.32 19.77
CA ALA A 199 10.01 -4.93 20.28
C ALA A 199 9.13 -5.45 19.14
N MET A 200 8.41 -6.52 19.44
CA MET A 200 7.39 -7.11 18.58
C MET A 200 6.04 -6.95 19.27
N LEU A 201 5.05 -6.50 18.52
CA LEU A 201 3.64 -6.52 18.91
C LEU A 201 3.01 -7.83 18.45
N LEU A 202 2.19 -8.44 19.30
CA LEU A 202 1.41 -9.63 19.01
C LEU A 202 -0.02 -9.45 19.55
N ALA A 203 -1.01 -9.85 18.75
CA ALA A 203 -2.41 -9.84 19.16
C ALA A 203 -2.64 -10.63 20.45
N TYR A 204 -3.54 -10.13 21.29
CA TYR A 204 -3.97 -10.86 22.48
C TYR A 204 -4.63 -12.19 22.08
N GLY A 205 -4.52 -13.22 22.92
CA GLY A 205 -5.08 -14.55 22.65
C GLY A 205 -4.21 -15.45 21.77
N LEU A 206 -3.13 -14.93 21.17
CA LEU A 206 -2.19 -15.74 20.39
C LEU A 206 -1.01 -16.29 21.22
N PRO A 207 -0.57 -17.53 20.97
CA PRO A 207 0.59 -18.14 21.61
C PRO A 207 1.89 -17.41 21.24
N THR A 208 2.67 -16.99 22.24
CA THR A 208 3.91 -16.23 22.00
C THR A 208 5.00 -17.09 21.38
N GLU A 209 5.02 -18.39 21.62
CA GLU A 209 5.99 -19.33 21.08
C GLU A 209 5.94 -19.48 19.55
N LYS A 210 4.80 -19.12 18.94
CA LYS A 210 4.63 -19.10 17.47
C LYS A 210 5.12 -17.81 16.84
N ALA A 211 5.43 -16.79 17.63
CA ALA A 211 5.97 -15.53 17.14
C ALA A 211 7.47 -15.66 16.81
N LYS A 212 7.92 -14.97 15.77
CA LYS A 212 9.34 -14.91 15.38
C LYS A 212 9.71 -13.52 14.89
N LEU A 213 10.77 -12.96 15.48
CA LEU A 213 11.39 -11.71 15.05
C LEU A 213 12.69 -12.04 14.28
N GLY A 214 12.62 -12.03 12.96
CA GLY A 214 13.80 -12.09 12.11
C GLY A 214 14.46 -10.72 12.00
N TYR A 215 15.78 -10.67 11.84
CA TYR A 215 16.45 -9.40 11.56
C TYR A 215 17.74 -9.57 10.74
N ARG A 216 18.08 -8.50 9.99
CA ARG A 216 19.42 -8.31 9.43
C ARG A 216 20.01 -6.99 9.91
N VAL A 217 21.28 -7.02 10.27
CA VAL A 217 22.05 -5.84 10.67
C VAL A 217 22.87 -5.38 9.47
N LEU A 218 22.66 -4.14 9.07
CA LEU A 218 23.41 -3.48 8.02
C LEU A 218 24.33 -2.44 8.64
N SER A 219 25.60 -2.49 8.30
CA SER A 219 26.58 -1.46 8.68
C SER A 219 27.42 -1.13 7.46
N GLN A 220 27.68 0.16 7.22
CA GLN A 220 28.50 0.64 6.11
C GLN A 220 28.09 0.04 4.74
N GLY A 221 26.79 -0.11 4.51
CA GLY A 221 26.23 -0.65 3.26
C GLY A 221 26.35 -2.17 3.08
N LYS A 222 26.88 -2.91 4.06
CA LYS A 222 27.02 -4.37 4.04
C LYS A 222 26.11 -5.03 5.07
N VAL A 223 25.69 -6.26 4.79
CA VAL A 223 24.97 -7.09 5.77
C VAL A 223 25.99 -7.80 6.65
N GLU A 224 26.11 -7.35 7.90
CA GLU A 224 27.04 -7.90 8.90
C GLU A 224 26.49 -9.16 9.57
N LYS A 225 25.17 -9.19 9.81
CA LYS A 225 24.53 -10.29 10.54
C LYS A 225 23.12 -10.56 10.03
N ARG A 226 22.73 -11.84 10.04
CA ARG A 226 21.36 -12.32 9.85
C ARG A 226 21.05 -13.28 10.99
N ALA A 227 19.95 -13.05 11.68
CA ALA A 227 19.53 -13.90 12.78
C ALA A 227 18.01 -13.81 12.98
N SER A 228 17.49 -14.63 13.90
CA SER A 228 16.09 -14.56 14.33
C SER A 228 15.98 -14.93 15.79
N LEU A 229 15.00 -14.34 16.45
CA LEU A 229 14.58 -14.68 17.80
C LEU A 229 13.21 -15.35 17.73
N THR A 230 13.04 -16.46 18.44
CA THR A 230 11.72 -17.04 18.70
C THR A 230 11.04 -16.24 19.80
N GLY A 231 9.71 -16.27 19.85
CA GLY A 231 8.97 -15.54 20.88
C GLY A 231 9.35 -15.96 22.30
N SER A 232 9.79 -17.20 22.52
CA SER A 232 10.33 -17.65 23.82
C SER A 232 11.60 -16.92 24.28
N SER A 233 12.31 -16.22 23.38
CA SER A 233 13.51 -15.44 23.68
C SER A 233 13.21 -13.95 23.89
N LEU A 234 11.95 -13.54 23.81
CA LEU A 234 11.52 -12.16 24.03
C LEU A 234 10.95 -11.99 25.44
N ASN A 235 11.15 -10.80 26.01
CA ASN A 235 10.56 -10.43 27.28
C ASN A 235 9.16 -9.88 27.03
N TRP A 236 8.12 -10.66 27.33
CA TRP A 236 6.74 -10.29 27.07
C TRP A 236 6.15 -9.44 28.19
N GLY A 237 5.56 -8.32 27.80
CA GLY A 237 4.65 -7.52 28.61
C GLY A 237 3.35 -7.24 27.84
N GLU A 238 2.55 -6.30 28.35
CA GLU A 238 1.29 -5.88 27.73
C GLU A 238 1.25 -4.36 27.59
N ARG A 239 0.74 -3.87 26.46
CA ARG A 239 0.53 -2.44 26.18
C ARG A 239 -0.63 -2.28 25.20
N ASP A 240 -1.59 -1.41 25.51
CA ASP A 240 -2.73 -1.07 24.64
C ASP A 240 -3.52 -2.30 24.13
N GLY A 241 -3.70 -3.31 24.98
CA GLY A 241 -4.40 -4.55 24.61
C GLY A 241 -3.59 -5.51 23.72
N LEU A 242 -2.31 -5.24 23.49
CA LEU A 242 -1.37 -6.07 22.74
C LEU A 242 -0.32 -6.69 23.66
N ARG A 243 0.21 -7.84 23.26
CA ARG A 243 1.42 -8.42 23.86
C ARG A 243 2.64 -7.79 23.22
N VAL A 244 3.59 -7.34 24.04
CA VAL A 244 4.82 -6.68 23.58
C VAL A 244 6.02 -7.53 23.98
N GLY A 245 6.67 -8.17 23.00
CA GLY A 245 7.88 -8.95 23.20
C GLY A 245 9.11 -8.11 22.93
N ALA A 246 9.78 -7.65 23.98
CA ALA A 246 10.93 -6.74 23.87
C ALA A 246 12.27 -7.46 24.11
N THR A 247 13.32 -6.96 23.46
CA THR A 247 14.70 -7.42 23.63
C THR A 247 15.68 -6.32 23.25
N GLU A 248 16.94 -6.51 23.64
CA GLU A 248 18.05 -5.62 23.28
C GLU A 248 19.09 -6.40 22.48
N LEU A 249 19.58 -5.80 21.40
CA LEU A 249 20.60 -6.38 20.52
C LEU A 249 21.82 -5.46 20.47
N GLU A 250 23.01 -6.03 20.61
CA GLU A 250 24.26 -5.34 20.30
C GLU A 250 24.42 -5.21 18.77
N VAL A 251 24.67 -3.99 18.31
CA VAL A 251 24.81 -3.64 16.89
C VAL A 251 25.97 -2.65 16.70
N PRO A 252 26.62 -2.63 15.52
CA PRO A 252 27.60 -1.59 15.23
C PRO A 252 27.00 -0.19 15.37
N GLU A 253 27.81 0.80 15.75
CA GLU A 253 27.39 2.19 15.77
C GLU A 253 26.98 2.65 14.36
N GLY A 254 25.82 3.32 14.27
CA GLY A 254 25.25 3.72 12.98
C GLY A 254 24.72 2.55 12.14
N ALA A 255 24.42 1.40 12.75
CA ALA A 255 23.77 0.31 12.04
C ALA A 255 22.30 0.60 11.71
N VAL A 256 21.82 0.03 10.61
CA VAL A 256 20.40 -0.08 10.26
C VAL A 256 19.97 -1.53 10.44
N LEU A 257 18.83 -1.75 11.06
CA LEU A 257 18.23 -3.07 11.19
C LEU A 257 17.02 -3.16 10.28
N GLN A 258 16.92 -4.21 9.48
CA GLN A 258 15.62 -4.63 8.95
C GLN A 258 15.09 -5.74 9.84
N CYS A 259 13.99 -5.47 10.51
CA CYS A 259 13.25 -6.41 11.34
C CYS A 259 12.09 -7.00 10.55
N ILE A 260 11.78 -8.27 10.79
CA ILE A 260 10.73 -9.02 10.10
C ILE A 260 9.90 -9.72 11.17
N ALA A 261 8.67 -9.28 11.34
CA ALA A 261 7.70 -9.91 12.22
C ALA A 261 7.03 -11.08 11.50
N SER A 262 7.03 -12.25 12.13
CA SER A 262 6.36 -13.45 11.63
C SER A 262 5.56 -14.13 12.74
N PHE A 263 4.48 -14.80 12.36
CA PHE A 263 3.66 -15.60 13.25
C PHE A 263 3.27 -16.91 12.57
N ASP A 264 3.44 -18.03 13.28
CA ASP A 264 3.17 -19.40 12.81
C ASP A 264 3.77 -19.70 11.42
N GLY A 265 5.04 -19.33 11.24
CA GLY A 265 5.78 -19.54 9.99
C GLY A 265 5.43 -18.56 8.86
N ARG A 266 4.51 -17.61 9.07
CA ARG A 266 4.10 -16.61 8.08
C ARG A 266 4.66 -15.24 8.40
N THR A 267 5.32 -14.61 7.42
CA THR A 267 5.70 -13.20 7.52
C THR A 267 4.45 -12.33 7.59
N GLN A 268 4.40 -11.46 8.59
CA GLN A 268 3.32 -10.51 8.82
C GLN A 268 3.74 -9.12 8.36
N GLN A 269 4.92 -8.67 8.78
CA GLN A 269 5.44 -7.34 8.46
C GLN A 269 6.97 -7.35 8.37
N HIS A 270 7.55 -6.38 7.68
CA HIS A 270 8.92 -5.95 7.95
C HIS A 270 9.00 -4.45 8.27
N TRP A 271 10.05 -4.05 8.97
CA TRP A 271 10.26 -2.67 9.39
C TRP A 271 11.74 -2.33 9.46
N TRP A 272 12.09 -1.07 9.26
CA TRP A 272 13.47 -0.60 9.30
C TRP A 272 13.72 0.25 10.54
N LEU A 273 14.74 -0.10 11.32
CA LEU A 273 15.18 0.62 12.51
C LEU A 273 16.55 1.24 12.25
N HIS A 274 16.75 2.46 12.73
CA HIS A 274 18.01 3.19 12.67
C HIS A 274 18.11 4.09 13.90
N ASP A 275 19.27 4.72 14.12
CA ASP A 275 19.40 5.76 15.13
C ASP A 275 18.82 7.06 14.54
N PRO A 276 17.73 7.60 15.09
CA PRO A 276 17.10 8.80 14.54
C PRO A 276 18.02 10.02 14.59
N ARG A 277 19.08 9.99 15.41
CA ARG A 277 20.08 11.06 15.51
C ARG A 277 21.21 10.91 14.49
N ASN A 278 21.40 9.71 13.93
CA ASN A 278 22.50 9.38 13.05
C ASN A 278 21.97 8.55 11.87
N ALA A 279 21.50 9.21 10.80
CA ALA A 279 21.12 8.48 9.59
C ALA A 279 22.38 7.93 8.90
N PRO A 280 22.50 6.60 8.69
CA PRO A 280 23.71 5.99 8.09
C PRO A 280 23.95 6.43 6.65
N ASN A 281 22.92 6.96 6.01
CA ASN A 281 23.05 7.63 4.72
C ASN A 281 23.59 9.06 4.89
N PRO A 282 24.83 9.35 4.47
CA PRO A 282 25.40 10.68 4.63
C PRO A 282 24.63 11.75 3.84
N ARG A 283 24.05 11.41 2.68
CA ARG A 283 23.27 12.34 1.87
C ARG A 283 21.96 12.71 2.57
N ARG A 284 21.27 11.72 3.15
CA ARG A 284 20.08 11.97 3.98
C ARG A 284 20.42 12.82 5.19
N SER A 285 21.49 12.47 5.92
CA SER A 285 21.94 13.24 7.09
C SER A 285 22.25 14.70 6.77
N ILE A 286 22.92 14.97 5.64
CA ILE A 286 23.20 16.34 5.16
C ILE A 286 21.88 17.07 4.84
N TYR A 287 20.96 16.41 4.14
CA TYR A 287 19.69 17.01 3.74
C TYR A 287 18.79 17.34 4.94
N GLN A 288 18.75 16.45 5.95
CA GLN A 288 17.93 16.64 7.16
C GLN A 288 18.36 17.83 8.03
N VAL A 289 19.55 18.40 7.82
CA VAL A 289 19.95 19.68 8.43
C VAL A 289 19.01 20.82 8.01
N PHE A 290 18.46 20.75 6.79
CA PHE A 290 17.59 21.77 6.21
C PHE A 290 16.11 21.37 6.21
N ASP A 291 15.82 20.06 6.28
CA ASP A 291 14.48 19.49 6.28
C ASP A 291 14.37 18.41 7.36
N ASN A 292 14.09 18.83 8.59
CA ASN A 292 14.03 17.92 9.72
C ASN A 292 12.96 16.84 9.49
N ASN A 293 13.31 15.58 9.76
CA ASN A 293 12.46 14.42 9.49
C ASN A 293 11.91 14.28 8.05
N LEU A 294 12.43 15.05 7.07
CA LEU A 294 11.94 15.11 5.70
C LEU A 294 10.47 15.56 5.58
N GLU A 295 10.02 16.44 6.47
CA GLU A 295 8.63 16.96 6.48
C GLU A 295 8.32 17.72 5.19
N ILE A 296 9.23 18.57 4.72
CA ILE A 296 9.06 19.35 3.49
C ILE A 296 9.02 18.41 2.29
N LEU A 297 10.01 17.51 2.16
CA LEU A 297 10.05 16.53 1.09
C LEU A 297 8.78 15.67 1.05
N SER A 298 8.30 15.21 2.21
CA SER A 298 7.09 14.39 2.29
C SER A 298 5.84 15.17 1.86
N SER A 299 5.80 16.48 2.12
CA SER A 299 4.70 17.35 1.68
C SER A 299 4.62 17.46 0.15
N PHE A 300 5.76 17.38 -0.56
CA PHE A 300 5.81 17.44 -2.03
C PHE A 300 5.18 16.22 -2.70
N PHE A 301 5.03 15.11 -1.98
CA PHE A 301 4.43 13.88 -2.49
C PHE A 301 2.97 13.69 -2.03
N SER A 302 2.47 14.61 -1.20
CA SER A 302 1.13 14.53 -0.61
C SER A 302 0.07 15.18 -1.51
N THR A 303 -1.12 14.60 -1.56
CA THR A 303 -2.28 15.16 -2.27
C THR A 303 -3.32 15.70 -1.27
N PRO A 304 -4.07 16.77 -1.61
CA PRO A 304 -4.12 17.49 -2.89
C PRO A 304 -2.99 18.51 -3.07
N HIS A 305 -2.58 18.75 -4.31
CA HIS A 305 -1.56 19.74 -4.64
C HIS A 305 -2.16 21.14 -4.94
N PRO A 306 -1.51 22.23 -4.51
CA PRO A 306 -1.78 23.56 -5.06
C PRO A 306 -1.37 23.64 -6.54
N LYS A 307 -1.80 24.70 -7.25
CA LYS A 307 -1.53 24.92 -8.69
C LYS A 307 -0.03 24.87 -9.07
N SER A 308 0.88 25.06 -8.12
CA SER A 308 2.35 24.99 -8.29
C SER A 308 2.97 23.62 -7.95
N GLY A 309 2.17 22.62 -7.57
CA GLY A 309 2.70 21.36 -7.00
C GLY A 309 3.42 20.43 -7.99
N ALA A 310 3.45 20.75 -9.29
CA ALA A 310 4.24 19.99 -10.27
C ALA A 310 5.75 20.22 -10.05
N ASP A 311 6.17 21.49 -9.93
CA ASP A 311 7.58 21.88 -9.73
C ASP A 311 8.11 21.34 -8.39
N ASP A 312 7.25 21.30 -7.36
CA ASP A 312 7.57 20.72 -6.04
C ASP A 312 7.79 19.21 -6.14
N LEU A 313 6.91 18.48 -6.86
CA LEU A 313 7.08 17.05 -7.11
C LEU A 313 8.39 16.76 -7.86
N GLU A 314 8.69 17.50 -8.93
CA GLU A 314 9.93 17.37 -9.70
C GLU A 314 11.18 17.56 -8.83
N SER A 315 11.17 18.64 -8.03
CA SER A 315 12.25 18.95 -7.10
C SER A 315 12.41 17.86 -6.03
N GLY A 316 11.30 17.41 -5.46
CA GLY A 316 11.29 16.34 -4.44
C GLY A 316 11.83 15.02 -4.98
N VAL A 317 11.44 14.64 -6.20
CA VAL A 317 11.97 13.43 -6.85
C VAL A 317 13.47 13.55 -7.09
N ALA A 318 13.96 14.70 -7.55
CA ALA A 318 15.40 14.93 -7.73
C ALA A 318 16.18 14.81 -6.41
N TRP A 319 15.68 15.38 -5.32
CA TRP A 319 16.31 15.30 -4.00
C TRP A 319 16.29 13.88 -3.44
N LEU A 320 15.18 13.16 -3.61
CA LEU A 320 15.06 11.76 -3.23
C LEU A 320 16.06 10.88 -3.99
N MET A 321 16.16 11.05 -5.31
CA MET A 321 17.16 10.35 -6.13
C MET A 321 18.59 10.65 -5.66
N TRP A 322 18.89 11.90 -5.32
CA TRP A 322 20.21 12.24 -4.78
C TRP A 322 20.45 11.52 -3.46
N MET A 323 19.51 11.53 -2.51
CA MET A 323 19.65 10.79 -1.25
C MET A 323 19.79 9.28 -1.47
N LEU A 324 19.18 8.72 -2.51
CA LEU A 324 19.29 7.30 -2.87
C LEU A 324 20.62 6.91 -3.55
N GLY A 325 21.48 7.90 -3.86
CA GLY A 325 22.83 7.68 -4.36
C GLY A 325 23.05 8.01 -5.83
N PHE A 326 22.01 8.48 -6.55
CA PHE A 326 22.17 8.87 -7.95
C PHE A 326 22.93 10.19 -8.07
N SER A 327 23.66 10.37 -9.16
CA SER A 327 24.09 11.70 -9.62
C SER A 327 22.95 12.29 -10.43
N VAL A 328 22.38 13.41 -9.98
CA VAL A 328 21.12 13.94 -10.51
C VAL A 328 21.32 15.26 -11.23
N ALA A 329 20.73 15.39 -12.41
CA ALA A 329 20.52 16.66 -13.10
C ALA A 329 19.01 16.94 -13.14
N HIS A 330 18.58 18.00 -12.44
CA HIS A 330 17.21 18.51 -12.49
C HIS A 330 17.08 19.52 -13.62
N LEU A 331 16.22 19.25 -14.60
CA LEU A 331 16.14 19.98 -15.87
C LEU A 331 14.78 20.67 -16.08
N GLY A 332 13.72 20.26 -15.36
CA GLY A 332 12.36 20.80 -15.51
C GLY A 332 12.22 22.28 -15.17
N ASN A 333 12.89 22.75 -14.11
CA ASN A 333 12.78 24.13 -13.62
C ASN A 333 13.51 25.21 -14.45
N THR A 334 14.12 24.86 -15.60
CA THR A 334 14.81 25.84 -16.44
C THR A 334 14.06 26.07 -17.76
N PRO A 335 13.63 27.33 -18.07
CA PRO A 335 12.86 27.62 -19.30
C PRO A 335 13.56 27.19 -20.60
N ARG A 336 14.90 27.16 -20.61
CA ARG A 336 15.72 26.78 -21.77
C ARG A 336 15.77 25.26 -22.02
N THR A 337 15.32 24.45 -21.07
CA THR A 337 15.37 22.98 -21.12
C THR A 337 13.97 22.35 -20.97
N ARG A 338 12.89 23.10 -21.19
CA ARG A 338 11.50 22.58 -21.10
C ARG A 338 11.19 21.37 -21.99
N GLU A 339 11.94 21.19 -23.07
CA GLU A 339 11.80 20.02 -23.95
C GLU A 339 12.56 18.78 -23.45
N ALA A 340 13.45 18.96 -22.47
CA ALA A 340 14.18 17.89 -21.79
C ALA A 340 13.25 17.08 -20.87
N PRO A 341 13.66 15.88 -20.44
CA PRO A 341 13.02 15.22 -19.31
C PRO A 341 13.16 16.06 -18.03
N ASP A 342 12.22 15.96 -17.09
CA ASP A 342 12.27 16.69 -15.82
C ASP A 342 13.57 16.41 -15.04
N GLY A 343 14.04 15.16 -15.07
CA GLY A 343 15.29 14.77 -14.41
C GLY A 343 16.07 13.65 -15.11
N ILE A 344 17.39 13.65 -14.88
CA ILE A 344 18.28 12.54 -15.23
C ILE A 344 19.02 12.09 -13.98
N GLY A 345 18.99 10.79 -13.69
CA GLY A 345 19.80 10.17 -12.65
C GLY A 345 20.84 9.23 -13.24
N VAL A 346 22.06 9.24 -12.72
CA VAL A 346 23.15 8.34 -13.16
C VAL A 346 23.64 7.53 -11.97
N THR A 347 23.78 6.21 -12.15
CA THR A 347 24.35 5.31 -11.13
C THR A 347 25.88 5.40 -11.10
N PRO A 348 26.56 4.89 -10.05
CA PRO A 348 28.03 4.80 -10.05
C PRO A 348 28.63 4.04 -11.23
N SER A 349 27.92 3.05 -11.79
CA SER A 349 28.35 2.30 -12.98
C SER A 349 28.01 3.01 -14.30
N GLY A 350 27.32 4.14 -14.27
CA GLY A 350 26.98 4.95 -15.44
C GLY A 350 25.61 4.67 -16.05
N ASP A 351 24.82 3.73 -15.53
CA ASP A 351 23.46 3.50 -16.02
C ASP A 351 22.57 4.72 -15.75
N VAL A 352 21.61 4.97 -16.64
CA VAL A 352 20.88 6.24 -16.70
C VAL A 352 19.38 6.03 -16.47
N ILE A 353 18.80 6.78 -15.54
CA ILE A 353 17.35 6.94 -15.37
C ILE A 353 16.93 8.26 -16.01
N VAL A 354 15.90 8.20 -16.86
CA VAL A 354 15.25 9.37 -17.45
C VAL A 354 13.88 9.53 -16.79
N VAL A 355 13.64 10.65 -16.14
CA VAL A 355 12.49 10.86 -15.26
C VAL A 355 11.54 11.91 -15.80
N GLU A 356 10.24 11.59 -15.74
CA GLU A 356 9.14 12.55 -15.86
C GLU A 356 8.25 12.49 -14.63
N CYS A 357 7.72 13.63 -14.20
CA CYS A 357 6.83 13.77 -13.07
C CYS A 357 5.43 14.21 -13.52
N THR A 358 4.42 13.78 -12.78
CA THR A 358 3.04 14.17 -13.06
C THR A 358 2.14 14.11 -11.83
N ILE A 359 1.38 15.19 -11.61
CA ILE A 359 0.33 15.24 -10.57
C ILE A 359 -1.04 14.74 -11.08
N GLY A 360 -1.13 14.34 -12.35
CA GLY A 360 -2.35 13.80 -12.98
C GLY A 360 -2.11 12.45 -13.68
N LEU A 361 -3.14 11.89 -14.30
CA LEU A 361 -3.09 10.60 -15.02
C LEU A 361 -1.97 10.56 -16.09
N LEU A 362 -1.38 9.38 -16.32
CA LEU A 362 -0.17 9.24 -17.15
C LEU A 362 -0.45 9.48 -18.64
N LYS A 363 -1.67 9.21 -19.10
CA LYS A 363 -2.09 9.47 -20.49
C LYS A 363 -2.34 10.95 -20.79
N SER A 364 -2.40 11.81 -19.78
CA SER A 364 -2.55 13.25 -20.02
C SER A 364 -1.38 13.78 -20.85
N GLU A 365 -1.69 14.65 -21.82
CA GLU A 365 -0.70 15.44 -22.59
C GLU A 365 0.40 14.65 -23.34
N ASN A 366 0.14 13.39 -23.68
CA ASN A 366 1.10 12.50 -24.36
C ASN A 366 2.41 12.29 -23.59
N LYS A 367 2.40 12.31 -22.25
CA LYS A 367 3.61 12.18 -21.42
C LYS A 367 4.36 10.86 -21.64
N LEU A 368 3.65 9.72 -21.67
CA LEU A 368 4.27 8.40 -21.87
C LEU A 368 5.05 8.29 -23.22
N PRO A 369 4.46 8.60 -24.39
CA PRO A 369 5.21 8.63 -25.65
C PRO A 369 6.40 9.61 -25.65
N LYS A 370 6.24 10.80 -25.06
CA LYS A 370 7.32 11.80 -24.97
C LYS A 370 8.50 11.28 -24.14
N LEU A 371 8.23 10.67 -22.99
CA LEU A 371 9.25 10.07 -22.14
C LEU A 371 10.03 8.98 -22.89
N VAL A 372 9.34 8.11 -23.63
CA VAL A 372 9.99 7.07 -24.45
C VAL A 372 10.89 7.72 -25.51
N ALA A 373 10.41 8.74 -26.22
CA ALA A 373 11.21 9.45 -27.22
C ALA A 373 12.45 10.14 -26.61
N ARG A 374 12.31 10.74 -25.42
CA ARG A 374 13.42 11.35 -24.67
C ARG A 374 14.45 10.29 -24.26
N ALA A 375 14.01 9.15 -23.73
CA ALA A 375 14.89 8.04 -23.37
C ALA A 375 15.61 7.43 -24.60
N GLU A 376 14.93 7.27 -25.72
CA GLU A 376 15.55 6.84 -26.99
C GLU A 376 16.61 7.83 -27.49
N THR A 377 16.35 9.14 -27.36
CA THR A 377 17.34 10.18 -27.69
C THR A 377 18.60 10.01 -26.84
N VAL A 378 18.45 9.75 -25.54
CA VAL A 378 19.58 9.47 -24.64
C VAL A 378 20.31 8.19 -25.05
N ARG A 379 19.60 7.08 -25.29
CA ARG A 379 20.20 5.80 -25.75
C ARG A 379 21.01 5.97 -27.02
N ASN A 380 20.45 6.63 -28.01
CA ASN A 380 21.12 6.89 -29.30
C ASN A 380 22.34 7.77 -29.12
N ARG A 381 22.29 8.78 -28.24
CA ARG A 381 23.45 9.62 -27.94
C ARG A 381 24.55 8.83 -27.24
N LEU A 382 24.23 7.98 -26.27
CA LEU A 382 25.19 7.11 -25.61
C LEU A 382 25.84 6.14 -26.60
N LYS A 383 25.05 5.49 -27.46
CA LYS A 383 25.54 4.58 -28.49
C LYS A 383 26.51 5.27 -29.46
N THR A 384 26.14 6.44 -29.98
CA THR A 384 26.98 7.22 -30.90
C THR A 384 28.23 7.79 -30.24
N SER A 385 28.23 7.94 -28.92
CA SER A 385 29.39 8.41 -28.13
C SER A 385 30.28 7.27 -27.59
N GLY A 386 30.08 6.03 -28.04
CA GLY A 386 30.87 4.86 -27.59
C GLY A 386 30.41 4.21 -26.27
N ASN A 387 29.32 4.70 -25.66
CA ASN A 387 28.79 4.25 -24.37
C ASN A 387 27.53 3.38 -24.52
N GLY A 388 27.39 2.66 -25.63
CA GLY A 388 26.20 1.85 -25.92
C GLY A 388 25.97 0.65 -24.99
N HIS A 389 26.91 0.36 -24.09
CA HIS A 389 26.80 -0.69 -23.08
C HIS A 389 25.99 -0.24 -21.84
N LEU A 390 25.80 1.07 -21.65
CA LEU A 390 25.04 1.63 -20.52
C LEU A 390 23.54 1.48 -20.77
N ARG A 391 22.80 1.13 -19.71
CA ARG A 391 21.35 0.94 -19.77
C ARG A 391 20.63 2.26 -19.52
N VAL A 392 19.49 2.44 -20.18
CA VAL A 392 18.63 3.62 -20.01
C VAL A 392 17.22 3.20 -19.64
N LEU A 393 16.79 3.59 -18.44
CA LEU A 393 15.49 3.28 -17.86
C LEU A 393 14.58 4.53 -17.86
N PRO A 394 13.52 4.59 -18.68
CA PRO A 394 12.51 5.63 -18.55
C PRO A 394 11.61 5.33 -17.36
N VAL A 395 11.40 6.34 -16.51
CA VAL A 395 10.53 6.26 -15.32
C VAL A 395 9.60 7.46 -15.30
N ILE A 396 8.30 7.21 -15.13
CA ILE A 396 7.31 8.23 -14.83
C ILE A 396 6.92 8.14 -13.36
N VAL A 397 6.91 9.29 -12.69
CA VAL A 397 6.64 9.42 -11.26
C VAL A 397 5.37 10.24 -11.08
N SER A 398 4.48 9.78 -10.20
CA SER A 398 3.24 10.48 -9.91
C SER A 398 2.94 10.56 -8.42
N SER A 399 2.29 11.64 -8.00
CA SER A 399 1.74 11.77 -6.66
C SER A 399 0.38 11.08 -6.48
N LEU A 400 -0.19 10.53 -7.55
CA LEU A 400 -1.36 9.65 -7.47
C LEU A 400 -0.97 8.27 -6.95
N SER A 401 -1.92 7.61 -6.29
CA SER A 401 -1.76 6.21 -5.88
C SER A 401 -1.68 5.29 -7.09
N ARG A 402 -1.04 4.14 -6.93
CA ARG A 402 -1.00 3.11 -7.96
C ARG A 402 -2.40 2.63 -8.40
N GLY A 403 -3.37 2.66 -7.48
CA GLY A 403 -4.77 2.33 -7.76
C GLY A 403 -5.42 3.34 -8.71
N GLU A 404 -5.17 4.63 -8.52
CA GLU A 404 -5.61 5.70 -9.41
C GLU A 404 -4.95 5.61 -10.80
N LEU A 405 -3.68 5.19 -10.85
CA LEU A 405 -2.93 5.02 -12.11
C LEU A 405 -3.26 3.73 -12.87
N LYS A 406 -4.11 2.84 -12.31
CA LYS A 406 -4.35 1.48 -12.82
C LYS A 406 -4.70 1.42 -14.31
N ALA A 407 -5.47 2.39 -14.81
CA ALA A 407 -5.90 2.46 -16.21
C ALA A 407 -4.74 2.68 -17.20
N ASP A 408 -3.60 3.18 -16.73
CA ASP A 408 -2.46 3.56 -17.57
C ASP A 408 -1.27 2.59 -17.45
N LEU A 409 -1.26 1.73 -16.41
CA LEU A 409 -0.16 0.81 -16.13
C LEU A 409 0.14 -0.14 -17.30
N GLU A 410 -0.88 -0.75 -17.90
CA GLU A 410 -0.69 -1.70 -19.01
C GLU A 410 0.01 -1.05 -20.21
N GLN A 411 -0.32 0.20 -20.52
CA GLN A 411 0.33 0.93 -21.61
C GLN A 411 1.79 1.25 -21.27
N ALA A 412 2.07 1.67 -20.03
CA ALA A 412 3.44 1.94 -19.59
C ALA A 412 4.30 0.66 -19.63
N GLU A 413 3.76 -0.48 -19.20
CA GLU A 413 4.43 -1.78 -19.29
C GLU A 413 4.79 -2.15 -20.74
N LYS A 414 3.83 -2.01 -21.68
CA LYS A 414 4.08 -2.25 -23.12
C LYS A 414 5.22 -1.39 -23.67
N LEU A 415 5.29 -0.14 -23.24
CA LEU A 415 6.32 0.82 -23.65
C LEU A 415 7.66 0.64 -22.91
N GLY A 416 7.75 -0.26 -21.94
CA GLY A 416 8.96 -0.46 -21.13
C GLY A 416 9.27 0.74 -20.24
N VAL A 417 8.25 1.37 -19.67
CA VAL A 417 8.35 2.53 -18.76
C VAL A 417 8.08 2.07 -17.33
N GLY A 418 8.96 2.43 -16.40
CA GLY A 418 8.72 2.26 -14.97
C GLY A 418 7.71 3.28 -14.45
N VAL A 419 6.76 2.86 -13.64
CA VAL A 419 5.75 3.74 -13.02
C VAL A 419 5.92 3.69 -11.51
N LEU A 420 6.15 4.87 -10.90
CA LEU A 420 6.19 5.06 -9.45
C LEU A 420 5.02 5.97 -9.03
N GLY A 421 4.15 5.46 -8.16
CA GLY A 421 3.08 6.23 -7.54
C GLY A 421 3.48 6.76 -6.15
N ARG A 422 2.51 7.34 -5.46
CA ARG A 422 2.70 7.90 -4.11
C ARG A 422 3.26 6.89 -3.11
N GLU A 423 2.79 5.65 -3.16
CA GLU A 423 3.25 4.59 -2.25
C GLU A 423 4.72 4.24 -2.51
N ASP A 424 5.12 4.18 -3.79
CA ASP A 424 6.49 3.91 -4.20
C ASP A 424 7.46 5.03 -3.72
N LEU A 425 6.99 6.28 -3.67
CA LEU A 425 7.74 7.42 -3.13
C LEU A 425 7.96 7.33 -1.61
N ALA A 426 6.93 6.92 -0.87
CA ALA A 426 7.05 6.69 0.58
C ALA A 426 8.06 5.56 0.88
N ASP A 427 8.01 4.48 0.13
CA ASP A 427 8.99 3.39 0.24
C ASP A 427 10.40 3.83 -0.14
N ALA A 428 10.54 4.64 -1.19
CA ALA A 428 11.81 5.22 -1.58
C ALA A 428 12.40 6.14 -0.48
N ILE A 429 11.57 6.92 0.23
CA ILE A 429 12.02 7.68 1.42
C ILE A 429 12.61 6.73 2.47
N ASN A 430 11.93 5.62 2.78
CA ASN A 430 12.42 4.66 3.77
C ASN A 430 13.76 4.03 3.35
N ARG A 431 13.98 3.81 2.06
CA ARG A 431 15.27 3.30 1.55
C ARG A 431 16.43 4.26 1.79
N THR A 432 16.17 5.56 1.94
CA THR A 432 17.22 6.54 2.28
C THR A 432 17.75 6.38 3.70
N LEU A 433 17.11 5.59 4.56
CA LEU A 433 17.63 5.28 5.90
C LEU A 433 18.91 4.44 5.84
N ALA A 434 19.06 3.59 4.82
CA ALA A 434 20.27 2.81 4.61
C ALA A 434 21.29 3.55 3.75
N PHE A 435 22.55 3.10 3.80
CA PHE A 435 23.59 3.64 2.94
C PHE A 435 23.16 3.58 1.46
N PRO A 436 23.32 4.66 0.69
CA PRO A 436 22.79 4.76 -0.66
C PRO A 436 23.43 3.75 -1.60
N ASN A 437 22.61 3.07 -2.41
CA ASN A 437 23.07 2.13 -3.42
C ASN A 437 22.23 2.25 -4.70
N ALA A 438 22.39 3.36 -5.41
CA ALA A 438 21.67 3.64 -6.65
C ALA A 438 21.80 2.53 -7.71
N GLN A 439 22.92 1.80 -7.74
CA GLN A 439 23.09 0.70 -8.68
C GLN A 439 22.09 -0.43 -8.42
N ALA A 440 21.95 -0.87 -7.16
CA ALA A 440 20.96 -1.90 -6.82
C ALA A 440 19.52 -1.43 -7.09
N ILE A 441 19.21 -0.16 -6.82
CA ILE A 441 17.90 0.43 -7.13
C ILE A 441 17.62 0.35 -8.63
N PHE A 442 18.62 0.74 -9.44
CA PHE A 442 18.51 0.69 -10.89
C PHE A 442 18.31 -0.73 -11.39
N ASP A 443 19.12 -1.68 -10.91
CA ASP A 443 19.06 -3.08 -11.35
C ASP A 443 17.70 -3.72 -11.06
N ASP A 444 17.16 -3.48 -9.86
CA ASP A 444 15.83 -3.93 -9.46
C ASP A 444 14.74 -3.31 -10.36
N GLY A 445 14.78 -2.00 -10.55
CA GLY A 445 13.82 -1.27 -11.38
C GLY A 445 13.87 -1.70 -12.84
N TYR A 446 15.06 -1.82 -13.41
CA TYR A 446 15.28 -2.26 -14.78
C TYR A 446 14.75 -3.68 -15.00
N LYS A 447 15.08 -4.61 -14.09
CA LYS A 447 14.58 -5.99 -14.15
C LYS A 447 13.05 -6.04 -14.10
N ASN A 448 12.42 -5.27 -13.21
CA ASN A 448 10.97 -5.24 -13.07
C ASN A 448 10.29 -4.72 -14.35
N VAL A 449 10.82 -3.65 -14.95
CA VAL A 449 10.28 -3.08 -16.19
C VAL A 449 10.41 -4.04 -17.36
N ILE A 450 11.58 -4.67 -17.54
CA ILE A 450 11.78 -5.67 -18.61
C ILE A 450 10.87 -6.88 -18.41
N THR A 451 10.72 -7.36 -17.17
CA THR A 451 9.82 -8.49 -16.86
C THR A 451 8.37 -8.14 -17.15
N ALA A 452 7.94 -6.91 -16.82
CA ALA A 452 6.57 -6.46 -17.09
C ALA A 452 6.32 -6.29 -18.59
N GLN A 453 7.27 -5.71 -19.32
CA GLN A 453 7.19 -5.55 -20.77
C GLN A 453 7.13 -6.90 -21.49
N ALA A 454 7.91 -7.89 -21.05
CA ALA A 454 7.96 -9.23 -21.63
C ALA A 454 6.59 -9.92 -21.68
N LYS A 455 5.73 -9.67 -20.67
CA LYS A 455 4.35 -10.20 -20.62
C LYS A 455 3.50 -9.81 -21.83
N HIS A 456 3.81 -8.68 -22.44
CA HIS A 456 3.04 -8.10 -23.55
C HIS A 456 3.68 -8.32 -24.92
N THR A 457 4.95 -8.72 -24.96
CA THR A 457 5.68 -8.96 -26.22
C THR A 457 5.68 -10.42 -26.67
N GLY A 458 5.02 -11.32 -25.93
CA GLY A 458 4.82 -12.72 -26.36
C GLY A 458 6.11 -13.55 -26.40
N ALA A 459 6.99 -13.36 -25.42
CA ALA A 459 8.18 -14.19 -25.22
C ALA A 459 7.97 -15.23 -24.11
#